data_AF-A0AAE3IC78-F1
#
_entry.id   AF-A0AAE3IC78-F1
#
_cell.length_a   1.000
_cell.length_b   1.000
_cell.length_c   1.000
_cell.angle_alpha   90.00
_cell.angle_beta   90.00
_cell.angle_gamma   90.00
#
_symmetry.space_group_name_H-M   'P 1'
#
loop_
_entity.id
_entity.type
_entity.pdbx_description
1 polymer ?
#
loop_
_entity_poly.entity_id
_entity_poly.type
_entity_poly.pdbx_seq_one_letter_code
_entity_poly.pdbx_strand_id
1 'polypeptide(L)'
;MNRNELLDELTQDVLAYVMHGSFPERHVVSEIAPDALDERFHDYEQLVRLHFILRPTVVDFVESLPEQLRRIKTQTQNTSRRTRGSVDGRINWGKTVRTRHSRNPDDRSLFVCEHRTESYDIDENLVLKRLLSIIYTTLDESEPYLRRDYEWITDRWRESTDLIERMRELFERNVHVRRIRSPASYEPTPRMLQRAADSRSELYRTAARLLREYERSLDGDEAAIRSLLETTAITPDDDETLFELYVLFRYVAAIEELSDDRFEMRTIESARQEVARLSQDGTEVVLYHNSSGRDRGLKFLSDVSEKDREDLSRTELIQRESRRVANTYFVDDEFSDATGRPDVIVLEVTSDDRREYLITEVKNSTRPETIRGGIKETLEYLAFLQQDETFVYDDPAFGAGWNGVLVVQDLEDTKTASLDEQRSIRILQASELEAKLSTVVDRVL
;
A
#
# COMPACT_ATOMS: atom_id res chain seq x y z
N MET A 1 -13.72 -9.43 18.16
CA MET A 1 -12.50 -8.65 18.39
C MET A 1 -12.84 -7.19 18.29
N ASN A 2 -12.29 -6.39 19.19
CA ASN A 2 -12.41 -4.93 19.11
C ASN A 2 -11.26 -4.32 18.27
N ARG A 3 -11.40 -3.04 17.91
CA ARG A 3 -10.43 -2.32 17.09
C ARG A 3 -9.00 -2.32 17.66
N ASN A 4 -8.85 -2.22 18.98
CA ASN A 4 -7.52 -2.22 19.60
C ASN A 4 -6.84 -3.58 19.48
N GLU A 5 -7.60 -4.66 19.66
CA GLU A 5 -7.10 -6.03 19.44
C GLU A 5 -6.68 -6.23 17.98
N LEU A 6 -7.47 -5.76 17.02
CA LEU A 6 -7.10 -5.82 15.59
C LEU A 6 -5.82 -5.05 15.28
N LEU A 7 -5.67 -3.83 15.82
CA LEU A 7 -4.47 -3.03 15.62
C LEU A 7 -3.22 -3.66 16.25
N ASP A 8 -3.36 -4.27 17.42
CA ASP A 8 -2.26 -4.92 18.12
C ASP A 8 -1.78 -6.16 17.35
N GLU A 9 -2.70 -7.03 16.92
CA GLU A 9 -2.40 -8.22 16.11
C GLU A 9 -1.79 -7.85 14.74
N LEU A 10 -2.40 -6.89 14.03
CA LEU A 10 -1.87 -6.41 12.75
C LEU A 10 -0.47 -5.80 12.87
N THR A 11 -0.21 -5.06 13.94
CA THR A 11 1.13 -4.48 14.17
C THR A 11 2.16 -5.60 14.35
N GLN A 12 1.82 -6.65 15.09
CA GLN A 12 2.68 -7.82 15.27
C GLN A 12 2.87 -8.60 13.97
N ASP A 13 1.80 -8.84 13.22
CA ASP A 13 1.84 -9.53 11.92
C ASP A 13 2.71 -8.76 10.91
N VAL A 14 2.54 -7.45 10.80
CA VAL A 14 3.40 -6.60 9.95
C VAL A 14 4.87 -6.71 10.37
N LEU A 15 5.17 -6.67 11.68
CA LEU A 15 6.54 -6.85 12.16
C LEU A 15 7.09 -8.25 11.86
N ALA A 16 6.29 -9.30 12.05
CA ALA A 16 6.70 -10.68 11.84
C ALA A 16 6.97 -11.00 10.37
N TYR A 17 6.01 -10.68 9.51
CA TYR A 17 6.06 -11.08 8.10
C TYR A 17 6.86 -10.11 7.23
N VAL A 18 6.79 -8.81 7.54
CA VAL A 18 7.36 -7.79 6.67
C VAL A 18 8.75 -7.35 7.13
N MET A 19 8.99 -7.24 8.44
CA MET A 19 10.29 -6.82 8.99
C MET A 19 11.24 -7.99 9.32
N HIS A 20 10.69 -9.13 9.74
CA HIS A 20 11.51 -10.23 10.29
C HIS A 20 11.60 -11.49 9.44
N GLY A 21 10.78 -11.64 8.40
CA GLY A 21 10.84 -12.75 7.44
C GLY A 21 11.17 -14.07 8.11
N SER A 22 10.25 -14.57 8.95
CA SER A 22 10.32 -15.82 9.71
C SER A 22 11.72 -16.27 10.18
N PHE A 23 12.00 -16.06 11.47
CA PHE A 23 12.98 -16.89 12.17
C PHE A 23 12.32 -17.74 13.26
N PRO A 24 11.98 -19.00 12.96
CA PRO A 24 12.13 -20.06 13.93
C PRO A 24 13.64 -20.33 14.05
N GLU A 25 14.20 -20.24 15.26
CA GLU A 25 15.64 -20.42 15.58
C GLU A 25 16.23 -21.81 15.22
N ARG A 26 15.60 -22.61 14.37
CA ARG A 26 16.08 -23.93 13.98
C ARG A 26 15.74 -24.23 12.52
N HIS A 27 16.55 -23.68 11.60
CA HIS A 27 17.29 -24.42 10.56
C HIS A 27 17.60 -23.50 9.36
N VAL A 28 18.90 -23.35 9.08
CA VAL A 28 19.51 -22.96 7.80
C VAL A 28 19.37 -21.49 7.34
N VAL A 29 20.39 -20.70 7.70
CA VAL A 29 20.72 -19.34 7.23
C VAL A 29 21.30 -19.31 5.80
N SER A 30 21.30 -20.41 5.03
CA SER A 30 22.12 -20.46 3.81
C SER A 30 21.43 -20.20 2.46
N GLU A 31 20.11 -20.02 2.36
CA GLU A 31 19.47 -19.87 1.03
C GLU A 31 18.26 -18.90 1.01
N ILE A 32 18.36 -17.73 1.66
CA ILE A 32 17.47 -16.62 1.30
C ILE A 32 18.08 -15.94 0.07
N ALA A 33 17.40 -16.01 -1.08
CA ALA A 33 17.81 -15.29 -2.28
C ALA A 33 17.81 -13.78 -1.97
N PRO A 34 18.89 -13.04 -2.26
CA PRO A 34 18.99 -11.60 -1.97
C PRO A 34 17.81 -10.80 -2.53
N ASP A 35 17.33 -11.20 -3.70
CA ASP A 35 16.28 -10.49 -4.44
C ASP A 35 14.91 -10.53 -3.72
N ALA A 36 14.56 -11.64 -3.06
CA ALA A 36 13.28 -11.79 -2.35
C ALA A 36 13.23 -11.00 -1.02
N LEU A 37 14.38 -10.72 -0.40
CA LEU A 37 14.48 -9.81 0.75
C LEU A 37 14.26 -8.37 0.29
N ASP A 38 14.94 -7.97 -0.79
CA ASP A 38 14.86 -6.61 -1.33
C ASP A 38 13.42 -6.24 -1.74
N GLU A 39 12.65 -7.18 -2.31
CA GLU A 39 11.24 -6.99 -2.64
C GLU A 39 10.36 -6.77 -1.38
N ARG A 40 10.53 -7.58 -0.32
CA ARG A 40 9.76 -7.44 0.93
C ARG A 40 10.04 -6.11 1.66
N PHE A 41 11.29 -5.67 1.67
CA PHE A 41 11.66 -4.35 2.23
C PHE A 41 11.04 -3.19 1.43
N HIS A 42 10.96 -3.34 0.10
CA HIS A 42 10.32 -2.34 -0.76
C HIS A 42 8.83 -2.20 -0.44
N ASP A 43 8.15 -3.30 -0.15
CA ASP A 43 6.72 -3.32 0.17
C ASP A 43 6.37 -2.78 1.54
N TYR A 44 7.19 -3.11 2.54
CA TYR A 44 7.10 -2.47 3.84
C TYR A 44 7.18 -0.96 3.71
N GLU A 45 8.20 -0.52 2.98
CA GLU A 45 8.47 0.89 2.78
C GLU A 45 7.30 1.56 2.05
N GLN A 46 6.71 0.91 1.05
CA GLN A 46 5.52 1.41 0.36
C GLN A 46 4.31 1.52 1.29
N LEU A 47 4.01 0.50 2.10
CA LEU A 47 2.90 0.53 3.05
C LEU A 47 3.08 1.63 4.09
N VAL A 48 4.27 1.73 4.68
CA VAL A 48 4.64 2.79 5.63
C VAL A 48 4.53 4.16 4.97
N ARG A 49 5.02 4.33 3.74
CA ARG A 49 4.93 5.58 2.98
C ARG A 49 3.48 5.98 2.71
N LEU A 50 2.64 5.04 2.27
CA LEU A 50 1.23 5.28 1.99
C LEU A 50 0.48 5.71 3.25
N HIS A 51 0.64 4.98 4.35
CA HIS A 51 0.01 5.37 5.62
C HIS A 51 0.59 6.69 6.12
N PHE A 52 1.89 6.93 5.94
CA PHE A 52 2.54 8.16 6.38
C PHE A 52 1.95 9.39 5.72
N ILE A 53 1.74 9.37 4.39
CA ILE A 53 1.15 10.52 3.67
C ILE A 53 -0.30 10.78 4.08
N LEU A 54 -1.02 9.77 4.57
CA LEU A 54 -2.43 9.88 4.98
C LEU A 54 -2.62 10.41 6.41
N ARG A 55 -1.52 10.60 7.16
CA ARG A 55 -1.62 11.16 8.51
C ARG A 55 -2.12 12.60 8.46
N PRO A 56 -3.07 13.00 9.32
CA PRO A 56 -3.57 14.38 9.37
C PRO A 56 -2.46 15.41 9.51
N THR A 57 -1.42 15.11 10.31
CA THR A 57 -0.28 15.99 10.51
C THR A 57 0.57 16.20 9.25
N VAL A 58 0.57 15.25 8.31
CA VAL A 58 1.25 15.38 7.01
C VAL A 58 0.37 16.18 6.04
N VAL A 59 -0.94 15.93 6.02
CA VAL A 59 -1.91 16.70 5.24
C VAL A 59 -1.88 18.18 5.65
N ASP A 60 -2.02 18.49 6.94
CA ASP A 60 -1.94 19.85 7.50
C ASP A 60 -0.61 20.54 7.13
N PHE A 61 0.49 19.77 7.20
CA PHE A 61 1.80 20.27 6.83
C PHE A 61 1.83 20.70 5.37
N VAL A 62 1.38 19.82 4.47
CA VAL A 62 1.31 20.06 3.03
C VAL A 62 0.44 21.28 2.69
N GLU A 63 -0.72 21.40 3.33
CA GLU A 63 -1.63 22.54 3.14
C GLU A 63 -0.97 23.88 3.50
N SER A 64 -0.14 23.89 4.54
CA SER A 64 0.55 25.11 5.00
C SER A 64 1.81 25.48 4.18
N LEU A 65 2.34 24.57 3.35
CA LEU A 65 3.60 24.74 2.63
C LEU A 65 3.67 25.98 1.72
N PRO A 66 2.65 26.34 0.91
CA PRO A 66 2.75 27.46 -0.01
C PRO A 66 3.13 28.78 0.65
N GLU A 67 2.62 29.03 1.86
CA GLU A 67 2.92 30.22 2.63
C GLU A 67 4.30 30.13 3.30
N GLN A 68 4.61 28.99 3.90
CA GLN A 68 5.83 28.78 4.66
C GLN A 68 7.08 28.74 3.77
N LEU A 69 6.99 28.20 2.56
CA LEU A 69 8.11 28.07 1.62
C LEU A 69 8.67 29.42 1.16
N ARG A 70 7.88 30.50 1.20
CA ARG A 70 8.35 31.86 0.89
C ARG A 70 9.34 32.40 1.92
N ARG A 71 9.39 31.81 3.11
CA ARG A 71 10.18 32.25 4.26
C ARG A 71 11.32 31.28 4.60
N ILE A 72 11.70 30.39 3.69
CA ILE A 72 12.80 29.47 3.94
C ILE A 72 14.11 30.23 4.16
N LYS A 73 14.88 29.75 5.13
CA LYS A 73 16.18 30.31 5.46
C LYS A 73 17.15 30.12 4.28
N THR A 74 17.99 31.13 4.09
CA THR A 74 19.16 31.07 3.23
C THR A 74 20.40 31.41 4.06
N GLN A 75 21.55 30.86 3.68
CA GLN A 75 22.83 31.22 4.26
C GLN A 75 23.70 31.89 3.20
N THR A 76 24.34 33.01 3.53
CA THR A 76 25.27 33.64 2.58
C THR A 76 26.55 32.82 2.47
N GLN A 77 26.90 32.41 1.25
CA GLN A 77 28.16 31.76 0.93
C GLN A 77 28.98 32.64 -0.02
N ASN A 78 30.30 32.64 0.15
CA ASN A 78 31.21 33.32 -0.79
C ASN A 78 31.66 32.33 -1.86
N THR A 79 31.24 32.56 -3.11
CA THR A 79 31.65 31.77 -4.27
C THR A 79 32.71 32.54 -5.05
N SER A 80 33.83 31.89 -5.37
CA SER A 80 34.87 32.51 -6.20
C SER A 80 34.70 32.15 -7.68
N ARG A 81 34.48 33.15 -8.53
CA ARG A 81 34.39 33.00 -9.99
C ARG A 81 35.64 33.56 -10.66
N ARG A 82 36.12 32.86 -11.69
CA ARG A 82 37.20 33.35 -12.56
C ARG A 82 36.58 34.13 -13.70
N THR A 83 37.06 35.34 -13.92
CA THR A 83 36.65 36.20 -15.04
C THR A 83 37.87 36.62 -15.84
N ARG A 84 37.67 36.90 -17.13
CA ARG A 84 38.69 37.49 -18.01
C ARG A 84 38.13 38.75 -18.63
N GLY A 85 38.89 39.85 -18.56
CA GLY A 85 38.52 41.13 -19.16
C GLY A 85 37.40 41.90 -18.46
N SER A 86 36.70 41.29 -17.50
CA SER A 86 35.68 41.95 -16.67
C SER A 86 35.89 41.62 -15.19
N VAL A 87 35.54 42.59 -14.34
CA VAL A 87 35.51 42.43 -12.88
C VAL A 87 34.06 42.53 -12.45
N ASP A 88 33.52 41.42 -11.97
CA ASP A 88 32.19 41.36 -11.36
C ASP A 88 32.38 40.87 -9.93
N GLY A 89 31.98 41.64 -8.91
CA GLY A 89 32.22 41.34 -7.49
C GLY A 89 33.59 41.77 -6.93
N ARG A 90 33.93 41.30 -5.72
CA ARG A 90 35.16 41.71 -5.01
C ARG A 90 36.34 40.87 -5.48
N ILE A 91 37.42 41.49 -5.97
CA ILE A 91 38.61 40.74 -6.39
C ILE A 91 39.32 40.12 -5.17
N ASN A 92 39.57 38.81 -5.22
CA ASN A 92 40.50 38.13 -4.33
C ASN A 92 41.90 38.16 -4.98
N TRP A 93 42.69 39.18 -4.63
CA TRP A 93 44.02 39.37 -5.20
C TRP A 93 44.97 38.20 -4.92
N GLY A 94 44.92 37.61 -3.72
CA GLY A 94 45.76 36.46 -3.38
C GLY A 94 45.50 35.24 -4.27
N LYS A 95 44.22 34.89 -4.51
CA LYS A 95 43.84 33.81 -5.43
C LYS A 95 44.11 34.18 -6.89
N THR A 96 43.91 35.44 -7.26
CA THR A 96 44.17 35.96 -8.61
C THR A 96 45.64 35.80 -8.99
N VAL A 97 46.54 36.26 -8.13
CA VAL A 97 48.00 36.15 -8.34
C VAL A 97 48.43 34.69 -8.47
N ARG A 98 47.98 33.80 -7.56
CA ARG A 98 48.27 32.36 -7.68
C ARG A 98 47.76 31.75 -8.98
N THR A 99 46.54 32.10 -9.38
CA THR A 99 45.91 31.54 -10.60
C THR A 99 46.59 32.04 -11.87
N ARG A 100 47.08 33.28 -11.90
CA ARG A 100 47.90 33.80 -12.99
C ARG A 100 49.23 33.07 -13.06
N HIS A 101 49.97 33.00 -11.95
CA HIS A 101 51.25 32.29 -11.91
C HIS A 101 51.17 30.83 -12.33
N SER A 102 50.08 30.12 -11.99
CA SER A 102 49.93 28.70 -12.31
C SER A 102 49.47 28.40 -13.75
N ARG A 103 48.94 29.39 -14.48
CA ARG A 103 48.41 29.19 -15.85
C ARG A 103 49.11 30.02 -16.90
N ASN A 104 49.18 31.33 -16.67
CA ASN A 104 49.84 32.28 -17.54
C ASN A 104 50.19 33.54 -16.73
N PRO A 105 51.46 33.70 -16.31
CA PRO A 105 51.89 34.84 -15.50
C PRO A 105 51.63 36.21 -16.13
N ASP A 106 51.58 36.28 -17.47
CA ASP A 106 51.41 37.53 -18.21
C ASP A 106 49.93 37.86 -18.53
N ASP A 107 48.98 36.97 -18.21
CA ASP A 107 47.55 37.22 -18.40
C ASP A 107 47.01 38.20 -17.33
N ARG A 108 47.24 39.50 -17.58
CA ARG A 108 46.75 40.60 -16.73
C ARG A 108 45.22 40.75 -16.76
N SER A 109 44.54 40.07 -17.68
CA SER A 109 43.08 40.14 -17.83
C SER A 109 42.33 39.17 -16.91
N LEU A 110 43.01 38.19 -16.30
CA LEU A 110 42.40 37.15 -15.48
C LEU A 110 42.20 37.61 -14.04
N PHE A 111 40.97 37.60 -13.53
CA PHE A 111 40.66 37.93 -12.14
C PHE A 111 39.93 36.76 -11.47
N VAL A 112 40.16 36.60 -10.17
CA VAL A 112 39.36 35.72 -9.30
C VAL A 112 38.52 36.63 -8.42
N CYS A 113 37.23 36.73 -8.71
CA CYS A 113 36.29 37.54 -7.96
C CYS A 113 35.47 36.69 -6.99
N GLU A 114 35.14 37.25 -5.85
CA GLU A 114 34.24 36.67 -4.85
C GLU A 114 32.87 37.32 -4.95
N HIS A 115 31.85 36.48 -5.03
CA HIS A 115 30.45 36.85 -4.99
C HIS A 115 29.82 36.29 -3.73
N ARG A 116 29.00 37.10 -3.06
CA ARG A 116 28.08 36.61 -2.04
C ARG A 116 26.86 36.05 -2.75
N THR A 117 26.64 34.76 -2.62
CA THR A 117 25.46 34.07 -3.13
C THR A 117 24.68 33.51 -1.95
N GLU A 118 23.36 33.62 -2.00
CA GLU A 118 22.49 32.92 -1.06
C GLU A 118 22.53 31.42 -1.38
N SER A 119 23.01 30.64 -0.42
CA SER A 119 22.94 29.20 -0.44
C SER A 119 21.65 28.75 0.24
N TYR A 120 20.94 27.87 -0.45
CA TYR A 120 19.76 27.19 0.05
C TYR A 120 20.11 25.84 0.68
N ASP A 121 21.35 25.38 0.56
CA ASP A 121 21.79 24.04 1.00
C ASP A 121 22.23 24.04 2.47
N ILE A 122 21.38 24.57 3.35
CA ILE A 122 21.56 24.47 4.80
C ILE A 122 20.94 23.18 5.31
N ASP A 123 21.42 22.70 6.46
CA ASP A 123 20.95 21.47 7.11
C ASP A 123 19.42 21.40 7.22
N GLU A 124 18.76 22.48 7.66
CA GLU A 124 17.30 22.49 7.81
C GLU A 124 16.54 22.40 6.48
N ASN A 125 17.07 23.00 5.42
CA ASN A 125 16.47 22.93 4.09
C ASN A 125 16.64 21.54 3.47
N LEU A 126 17.75 20.87 3.74
CA LEU A 126 17.97 19.50 3.28
C LEU A 126 17.02 18.51 3.97
N VAL A 127 16.77 18.69 5.27
CA VAL A 127 15.75 17.93 6.01
C VAL A 127 14.36 18.17 5.40
N LEU A 128 14.00 19.43 5.17
CA LEU A 128 12.74 19.78 4.50
C LEU A 128 12.64 19.14 3.12
N LYS A 129 13.70 19.25 2.31
CA LYS A 129 13.72 18.70 0.95
C LYS A 129 13.59 17.17 0.96
N ARG A 130 14.21 16.47 1.92
CA ARG A 130 14.05 15.02 2.08
C ARG A 130 12.60 14.65 2.33
N LEU A 131 11.96 15.28 3.32
CA LEU A 131 10.55 15.02 3.64
C LEU A 131 9.65 15.30 2.43
N LEU A 132 9.82 16.45 1.77
CA LEU A 132 9.04 16.79 0.57
C LEU A 132 9.24 15.79 -0.57
N SER A 133 10.46 15.24 -0.71
CA SER A 133 10.75 14.23 -1.73
C SER A 133 10.03 12.92 -1.41
N ILE A 134 10.04 12.48 -0.15
CA ILE A 134 9.30 11.28 0.29
C ILE A 134 7.81 11.44 -0.01
N ILE A 135 7.19 12.55 0.39
CA ILE A 135 5.76 12.79 0.14
C ILE A 135 5.47 12.83 -1.36
N TYR A 136 6.26 13.58 -2.14
CA TYR A 136 6.06 13.70 -3.59
C TYR A 136 6.21 12.37 -4.31
N THR A 137 7.29 11.63 -4.06
CA THR A 137 7.54 10.34 -4.71
C THR A 137 6.47 9.32 -4.34
N THR A 138 6.05 9.29 -3.07
CA THR A 138 4.96 8.41 -2.64
C THR A 138 3.67 8.74 -3.39
N LEU A 139 3.29 10.01 -3.49
CA LEU A 139 2.08 10.44 -4.20
C LEU A 139 2.12 10.11 -5.70
N ASP A 140 3.28 10.28 -6.35
CA ASP A 140 3.48 9.97 -7.77
C ASP A 140 3.44 8.46 -8.04
N GLU A 141 4.11 7.66 -7.21
CA GLU A 141 4.09 6.19 -7.27
C GLU A 141 2.69 5.63 -6.95
N SER A 142 1.96 6.29 -6.05
CA SER A 142 0.65 5.81 -5.58
C SER A 142 -0.51 6.31 -6.44
N GLU A 143 -0.27 7.22 -7.39
CA GLU A 143 -1.29 7.85 -8.23
C GLU A 143 -2.27 6.86 -8.90
N PRO A 144 -1.83 5.69 -9.42
CA PRO A 144 -2.76 4.69 -9.97
C PRO A 144 -3.72 4.09 -8.95
N TYR A 145 -3.30 3.94 -7.69
CA TYR A 145 -4.13 3.44 -6.59
C TYR A 145 -5.07 4.55 -6.09
N LEU A 146 -4.56 5.77 -5.98
CA LEU A 146 -5.32 6.95 -5.53
C LEU A 146 -6.48 7.30 -6.47
N ARG A 147 -6.32 7.09 -7.78
CA ARG A 147 -7.36 7.38 -8.79
C ARG A 147 -8.41 6.27 -8.97
N ARG A 148 -8.19 5.07 -8.41
CA ARG A 148 -9.02 3.86 -8.63
C ARG A 148 -10.18 3.69 -7.63
N ASP A 149 -10.75 4.79 -7.15
CA ASP A 149 -11.93 4.80 -6.26
C ASP A 149 -11.71 4.17 -4.87
N TYR A 150 -10.61 4.51 -4.19
CA TYR A 150 -10.60 4.39 -2.72
C TYR A 150 -11.29 5.62 -2.14
N GLU A 151 -12.61 5.53 -1.89
CA GLU A 151 -13.39 6.63 -1.31
C GLU A 151 -12.75 7.19 -0.03
N TRP A 152 -12.04 6.37 0.76
CA TRP A 152 -11.39 6.76 2.02
C TRP A 152 -10.09 7.57 1.86
N ILE A 153 -9.21 7.21 0.91
CA ILE A 153 -8.03 8.05 0.59
C ILE A 153 -8.51 9.34 -0.03
N THR A 154 -9.55 9.21 -0.87
CA THR A 154 -10.24 10.35 -1.42
C THR A 154 -10.67 11.19 -0.23
N ASP A 155 -11.55 10.81 0.68
CA ASP A 155 -12.12 11.71 1.70
C ASP A 155 -11.11 12.53 2.55
N ARG A 156 -9.93 11.98 2.92
CA ARG A 156 -8.86 12.74 3.61
C ARG A 156 -8.18 13.78 2.72
N TRP A 157 -8.10 13.53 1.41
CA TRP A 157 -7.52 14.41 0.41
C TRP A 157 -8.59 15.01 -0.56
N ARG A 158 -9.90 14.71 -0.42
CA ARG A 158 -11.01 14.97 -1.40
C ARG A 158 -11.53 16.37 -1.27
N GLU A 159 -11.61 16.86 -0.02
CA GLU A 159 -11.86 18.28 0.24
C GLU A 159 -10.79 19.15 -0.46
N SER A 160 -9.64 18.56 -0.76
CA SER A 160 -8.51 19.17 -1.44
C SER A 160 -8.04 18.30 -2.62
N THR A 161 -8.88 17.96 -3.61
CA THR A 161 -8.41 17.31 -4.87
C THR A 161 -7.24 18.10 -5.49
N ASP A 162 -7.20 19.41 -5.20
CA ASP A 162 -6.08 20.32 -5.43
C ASP A 162 -4.75 19.96 -4.75
N LEU A 163 -4.70 19.13 -3.70
CA LEU A 163 -3.54 18.95 -2.83
C LEU A 163 -2.45 18.10 -3.48
N ILE A 164 -2.83 17.04 -4.22
CA ILE A 164 -1.89 16.20 -4.96
C ILE A 164 -1.25 17.05 -6.07
N GLU A 165 -2.07 17.74 -6.86
CA GLU A 165 -1.59 18.66 -7.90
C GLU A 165 -0.75 19.79 -7.30
N ARG A 166 -1.18 20.37 -6.18
CA ARG A 166 -0.43 21.40 -5.46
C ARG A 166 0.90 20.88 -4.96
N MET A 167 0.98 19.65 -4.46
CA MET A 167 2.26 19.04 -4.08
C MET A 167 3.16 18.82 -5.28
N ARG A 168 2.63 18.33 -6.39
CA ARG A 168 3.35 18.18 -7.65
C ARG A 168 3.90 19.55 -8.11
N GLU A 169 3.08 20.59 -8.12
CA GLU A 169 3.51 21.95 -8.46
C GLU A 169 4.54 22.52 -7.48
N LEU A 170 4.33 22.34 -6.17
CA LEU A 170 5.26 22.81 -5.15
C LEU A 170 6.63 22.13 -5.28
N PHE A 171 6.67 20.83 -5.54
CA PHE A 171 7.93 20.12 -5.62
C PHE A 171 8.66 20.37 -6.94
N GLU A 172 7.94 20.35 -8.07
CA GLU A 172 8.52 20.44 -9.41
C GLU A 172 8.77 21.87 -9.88
N ARG A 173 7.93 22.84 -9.46
CA ARG A 173 7.92 24.20 -10.03
C ARG A 173 8.31 25.28 -9.03
N ASN A 174 8.19 25.06 -7.72
CA ASN A 174 8.51 26.10 -6.74
C ASN A 174 10.01 26.46 -6.75
N VAL A 175 10.30 27.74 -6.95
CA VAL A 175 11.68 28.25 -7.06
C VAL A 175 12.53 27.98 -5.82
N HIS A 176 11.93 28.00 -4.63
CA HIS A 176 12.62 27.78 -3.37
C HIS A 176 13.01 26.31 -3.20
N VAL A 177 12.08 25.40 -3.50
CA VAL A 177 12.29 23.94 -3.39
C VAL A 177 13.27 23.44 -4.45
N ARG A 178 13.27 24.03 -5.65
CA ARG A 178 14.22 23.69 -6.73
C ARG A 178 15.65 24.18 -6.49
N ARG A 179 15.83 25.23 -5.68
CA ARG A 179 17.15 25.77 -5.35
C ARG A 179 17.88 24.96 -4.27
N ILE A 180 17.16 24.18 -3.48
CA ILE A 180 17.74 23.23 -2.54
C ILE A 180 18.18 22.01 -3.33
N ARG A 181 19.44 21.61 -3.21
CA ARG A 181 19.93 20.39 -3.83
C ARG A 181 19.18 19.15 -3.30
N SER A 182 19.17 18.08 -4.09
CA SER A 182 18.73 16.78 -3.57
C SER A 182 19.69 16.31 -2.45
N PRO A 183 19.15 15.86 -1.30
CA PRO A 183 19.95 15.21 -0.26
C PRO A 183 20.66 13.96 -0.81
N ALA A 184 21.86 13.68 -0.32
CA ALA A 184 22.52 12.39 -0.58
C ALA A 184 21.77 11.25 0.12
N SER A 185 22.03 9.99 -0.26
CA SER A 185 21.36 8.82 0.35
C SER A 185 21.54 8.73 1.87
N TYR A 186 22.70 9.13 2.40
CA TYR A 186 22.99 9.17 3.84
C TYR A 186 22.48 10.45 4.53
N GLU A 187 21.85 11.37 3.79
CA GLU A 187 21.30 12.61 4.31
C GLU A 187 19.76 12.54 4.37
N PRO A 188 19.15 13.10 5.43
CA PRO A 188 19.76 13.93 6.46
C PRO A 188 20.46 13.13 7.58
N THR A 189 21.59 13.66 8.05
CA THR A 189 22.28 13.08 9.22
C THR A 189 21.53 13.39 10.52
N PRO A 190 21.73 12.62 11.62
CA PRO A 190 21.10 12.91 12.91
C PRO A 190 21.34 14.34 13.41
N ARG A 191 22.52 14.90 13.11
CA ARG A 191 22.87 16.29 13.44
C ARG A 191 22.05 17.31 12.63
N MET A 192 21.77 17.03 11.36
CA MET A 192 20.93 17.89 10.52
C MET A 192 19.48 17.86 11.01
N LEU A 193 18.96 16.67 11.34
CA LEU A 193 17.64 16.50 11.96
C LEU A 193 17.54 17.29 13.27
N GLN A 194 18.56 17.20 14.13
CA GLN A 194 18.57 17.94 15.39
C GLN A 194 18.55 19.47 15.17
N ARG A 195 19.32 19.98 14.21
CA ARG A 195 19.32 21.40 13.86
C ARG A 195 17.97 21.88 13.33
N ALA A 196 17.29 21.05 12.54
CA ALA A 196 15.95 21.35 12.06
C ALA A 196 14.93 21.33 13.21
N ALA A 197 15.02 20.35 14.13
CA ALA A 197 14.18 20.25 15.31
C ALA A 197 14.36 21.42 16.30
N ASP A 198 15.57 21.96 16.44
CA ASP A 198 15.87 23.11 17.31
C ASP A 198 15.65 24.47 16.62
N SER A 199 15.18 24.45 15.37
CA SER A 199 15.01 25.67 14.58
C SER A 199 13.89 26.55 15.12
N ARG A 200 14.07 27.88 15.00
CA ARG A 200 13.02 28.85 15.35
C ARG A 200 11.84 28.82 14.38
N SER A 201 12.02 28.32 13.16
CA SER A 201 10.93 28.19 12.19
C SER A 201 10.12 26.93 12.47
N GLU A 202 8.81 27.08 12.57
CA GLU A 202 7.88 25.96 12.74
C GLU A 202 7.97 24.96 11.58
N LEU A 203 8.09 25.44 10.34
CA LEU A 203 8.28 24.61 9.14
C LEU A 203 9.36 23.53 9.34
N TYR A 204 10.53 23.92 9.86
CA TYR A 204 11.65 22.99 10.03
C TYR A 204 11.48 22.06 11.23
N ARG A 205 10.85 22.54 12.31
CA ARG A 205 10.55 21.69 13.48
C ARG A 205 9.55 20.61 13.10
N THR A 206 8.49 20.99 12.39
CA THR A 206 7.48 20.05 11.88
C THR A 206 8.09 19.09 10.88
N ALA A 207 8.92 19.57 9.94
CA ALA A 207 9.60 18.69 8.99
C ALA A 207 10.51 17.66 9.68
N ALA A 208 11.28 18.08 10.68
CA ALA A 208 12.15 17.18 11.44
C ALA A 208 11.34 16.15 12.25
N ARG A 209 10.22 16.56 12.86
CA ARG A 209 9.33 15.66 13.60
C ARG A 209 8.72 14.61 12.68
N LEU A 210 8.10 15.03 11.57
CA LEU A 210 7.46 14.13 10.62
C LEU A 210 8.47 13.15 10.01
N LEU A 211 9.67 13.63 9.67
CA LEU A 211 10.70 12.77 9.12
C LEU A 211 11.21 11.73 10.14
N ARG A 212 11.36 12.10 11.42
CA ARG A 212 11.71 11.14 12.48
C ARG A 212 10.61 10.10 12.73
N GLU A 213 9.35 10.52 12.67
CA GLU A 213 8.22 9.60 12.81
C GLU A 213 8.19 8.60 11.66
N TYR A 214 8.41 9.08 10.43
CA TYR A 214 8.57 8.23 9.25
C TYR A 214 9.77 7.26 9.39
N GLU A 215 10.95 7.76 9.78
CA GLU A 215 12.15 6.93 9.97
C GLU A 215 11.91 5.85 11.04
N ARG A 216 11.26 6.17 12.16
CA ARG A 216 10.92 5.18 13.18
C ARG A 216 9.97 4.11 12.68
N SER A 217 8.93 4.50 11.94
CA SER A 217 8.03 3.51 11.30
C SER A 217 8.83 2.65 10.33
N LEU A 218 9.69 3.23 9.48
CA LEU A 218 10.50 2.47 8.54
C LEU A 218 11.53 1.54 9.22
N ASP A 219 12.02 1.90 10.39
CA ASP A 219 12.95 1.08 11.19
C ASP A 219 12.24 -0.06 11.97
N GLY A 220 10.92 -0.20 11.84
CA GLY A 220 10.16 -1.25 12.52
C GLY A 220 9.81 -0.94 13.98
N ASP A 221 9.79 0.33 14.39
CA ASP A 221 9.40 0.70 15.76
C ASP A 221 7.90 0.41 15.98
N GLU A 222 7.60 -0.61 16.79
CA GLU A 222 6.24 -1.09 17.09
C GLU A 222 5.29 0.05 17.48
N ALA A 223 5.72 0.96 18.34
CA ALA A 223 4.88 2.08 18.78
C ALA A 223 4.63 3.09 17.65
N ALA A 224 5.60 3.28 16.76
CA ALA A 224 5.45 4.14 15.59
C ALA A 224 4.52 3.51 14.54
N ILE A 225 4.61 2.20 14.29
CA ILE A 225 3.70 1.47 13.39
C ILE A 225 2.29 1.48 13.93
N ARG A 226 2.11 1.15 15.21
CA ARG A 226 0.79 1.18 15.86
C ARG A 226 0.15 2.56 15.77
N SER A 227 0.92 3.61 16.08
CA SER A 227 0.45 4.99 15.96
C SER A 227 0.11 5.37 14.52
N LEU A 228 0.90 4.90 13.55
CA LEU A 228 0.69 5.11 12.13
C LEU A 228 -0.66 4.52 11.71
N LEU A 229 -0.88 3.22 11.96
CA LEU A 229 -2.12 2.50 11.64
C LEU A 229 -3.32 3.10 12.38
N GLU A 230 -3.18 3.37 13.67
CA GLU A 230 -4.25 3.95 14.49
C GLU A 230 -4.74 5.30 13.96
N THR A 231 -3.81 6.13 13.45
CA THR A 231 -4.10 7.50 12.98
C THR A 231 -4.66 7.55 11.57
N THR A 232 -4.28 6.59 10.73
CA THR A 232 -4.76 6.51 9.35
C THR A 232 -6.11 5.83 9.30
N ALA A 233 -6.29 4.74 10.06
CA ALA A 233 -7.50 3.90 10.06
C ALA A 233 -8.63 4.43 10.99
N ILE A 234 -8.91 5.73 10.98
CA ILE A 234 -9.88 6.38 11.89
C ILE A 234 -11.30 6.48 11.29
N THR A 235 -11.45 6.25 9.99
CA THR A 235 -12.76 6.28 9.31
C THR A 235 -13.49 4.94 9.46
N PRO A 236 -14.84 4.92 9.59
CA PRO A 236 -15.60 3.68 9.80
C PRO A 236 -15.37 2.58 8.73
N ASP A 237 -15.08 2.99 7.49
CA ASP A 237 -14.75 2.07 6.39
C ASP A 237 -13.33 1.46 6.54
N ASP A 238 -12.47 2.08 7.35
CA ASP A 238 -11.12 1.57 7.63
C ASP A 238 -11.16 0.40 8.61
N ASP A 239 -12.15 0.31 9.51
CA ASP A 239 -12.27 -0.85 10.40
C ASP A 239 -12.57 -2.12 9.58
N GLU A 240 -13.34 -1.99 8.48
CA GLU A 240 -13.58 -3.09 7.53
C GLU A 240 -12.31 -3.49 6.78
N THR A 241 -11.54 -2.50 6.31
CA THR A 241 -10.24 -2.73 5.64
C THR A 241 -9.20 -3.35 6.59
N LEU A 242 -9.12 -2.87 7.84
CA LEU A 242 -8.26 -3.45 8.88
C LEU A 242 -8.65 -4.90 9.15
N PHE A 243 -9.95 -5.17 9.23
CA PHE A 243 -10.45 -6.52 9.43
C PHE A 243 -10.10 -7.44 8.26
N GLU A 244 -10.22 -6.97 7.02
CA GLU A 244 -9.78 -7.70 5.81
C GLU A 244 -8.27 -8.01 5.83
N LEU A 245 -7.44 -7.01 6.13
CA LEU A 245 -5.99 -7.20 6.26
C LEU A 245 -5.65 -8.22 7.35
N TYR A 246 -6.35 -8.19 8.48
CA TYR A 246 -6.16 -9.16 9.55
C TYR A 246 -6.46 -10.58 9.06
N VAL A 247 -7.58 -10.78 8.35
CA VAL A 247 -7.91 -12.08 7.75
C VAL A 247 -6.84 -12.53 6.75
N LEU A 248 -6.35 -11.62 5.91
CA LEU A 248 -5.29 -11.90 4.94
C LEU A 248 -4.00 -12.40 5.63
N PHE A 249 -3.56 -11.73 6.69
CA PHE A 249 -2.38 -12.18 7.45
C PHE A 249 -2.60 -13.53 8.15
N ARG A 250 -3.82 -13.83 8.59
CA ARG A 250 -4.13 -15.17 9.13
C ARG A 250 -4.04 -16.25 8.05
N TYR A 251 -4.41 -15.96 6.80
CA TYR A 251 -4.16 -16.87 5.67
C TYR A 251 -2.67 -17.08 5.42
N VAL A 252 -1.88 -16.01 5.42
CA VAL A 252 -0.42 -16.09 5.30
C VAL A 252 0.16 -17.00 6.38
N ALA A 253 -0.23 -16.79 7.64
CA ALA A 253 0.17 -17.61 8.78
C ALA A 253 -0.23 -19.09 8.60
N ALA A 254 -1.47 -19.34 8.21
CA ALA A 254 -1.99 -20.69 8.03
C ALA A 254 -1.28 -21.44 6.88
N ILE A 255 -0.93 -20.76 5.78
CA ILE A 255 -0.17 -21.37 4.68
C ILE A 255 1.27 -21.66 5.10
N GLU A 256 1.89 -20.78 5.88
CA GLU A 256 3.24 -21.00 6.40
C GLU A 256 3.31 -22.22 7.33
N GLU A 257 2.33 -22.38 8.24
CA GLU A 257 2.25 -23.53 9.14
C GLU A 257 2.14 -24.88 8.41
N LEU A 258 1.63 -24.88 7.18
CA LEU A 258 1.44 -26.08 6.36
C LEU A 258 2.72 -26.51 5.63
N SER A 259 3.78 -25.70 5.68
CA SER A 259 5.05 -25.98 5.01
C SER A 259 6.23 -26.02 5.99
N ASP A 260 7.02 -27.10 5.95
CA ASP A 260 8.34 -27.19 6.59
C ASP A 260 9.46 -26.56 5.72
N ASP A 261 9.13 -26.07 4.51
CA ASP A 261 10.06 -25.60 3.48
C ASP A 261 9.67 -24.22 2.89
N ARG A 262 10.57 -23.63 2.08
CA ARG A 262 10.61 -22.20 1.68
C ARG A 262 9.25 -21.56 1.27
N PHE A 263 8.74 -20.69 2.13
CA PHE A 263 7.62 -19.77 1.87
C PHE A 263 8.09 -18.48 1.17
N GLU A 264 7.61 -18.20 -0.05
CA GLU A 264 7.90 -16.98 -0.81
C GLU A 264 6.73 -15.98 -0.69
N MET A 265 6.82 -15.05 0.27
CA MET A 265 5.96 -13.87 0.26
C MET A 265 6.34 -12.98 -0.93
N ARG A 266 5.35 -12.64 -1.77
CA ARG A 266 5.50 -11.74 -2.92
C ARG A 266 4.64 -10.52 -2.75
N THR A 267 5.10 -9.45 -3.37
CA THR A 267 4.54 -8.12 -3.26
C THR A 267 3.36 -7.93 -4.21
N ILE A 268 2.37 -7.13 -3.79
CA ILE A 268 1.25 -6.72 -4.65
C ILE A 268 1.79 -5.67 -5.63
N GLU A 269 2.42 -6.11 -6.73
CA GLU A 269 2.83 -5.20 -7.79
C GLU A 269 1.60 -4.68 -8.54
N SER A 270 1.68 -3.45 -9.06
CA SER A 270 0.63 -2.74 -9.81
C SER A 270 -0.06 -3.49 -10.98
N ALA A 271 0.46 -4.67 -11.36
CA ALA A 271 -0.15 -5.61 -12.30
C ALA A 271 -0.46 -7.01 -11.70
N ARG A 272 0.16 -7.42 -10.59
CA ARG A 272 0.03 -8.76 -9.99
C ARG A 272 -0.46 -8.65 -8.54
N GLN A 273 -1.71 -9.08 -8.31
CA GLN A 273 -2.35 -9.07 -6.98
C GLN A 273 -1.99 -10.31 -6.14
N GLU A 274 -0.81 -10.90 -6.35
CA GLU A 274 -0.31 -12.06 -5.58
C GLU A 274 0.27 -11.56 -4.25
N VAL A 275 -0.21 -12.08 -3.12
CA VAL A 275 0.21 -11.70 -1.75
C VAL A 275 1.19 -12.71 -1.17
N ALA A 276 1.01 -13.99 -1.47
CA ALA A 276 1.89 -15.04 -0.99
C ALA A 276 1.93 -16.21 -1.97
N ARG A 277 3.08 -16.88 -2.05
CA ARG A 277 3.24 -18.09 -2.83
C ARG A 277 4.03 -19.13 -2.04
N LEU A 278 3.53 -20.35 -2.06
CA LEU A 278 4.22 -21.55 -1.58
C LEU A 278 4.35 -22.53 -2.75
N SER A 279 5.46 -23.24 -2.85
CA SER A 279 5.66 -24.27 -3.88
C SER A 279 6.40 -25.45 -3.27
N GLN A 280 5.71 -26.59 -3.14
CA GLN A 280 6.22 -27.81 -2.50
C GLN A 280 5.75 -29.05 -3.26
N ASP A 281 6.67 -29.98 -3.56
CA ASP A 281 6.36 -31.34 -4.06
C ASP A 281 5.33 -31.43 -5.20
N GLY A 282 5.37 -30.49 -6.16
CA GLY A 282 4.42 -30.44 -7.29
C GLY A 282 3.10 -29.71 -7.00
N THR A 283 2.91 -29.24 -5.77
CA THR A 283 1.81 -28.38 -5.32
C THR A 283 2.26 -26.92 -5.19
N GLU A 284 1.59 -26.01 -5.87
CA GLU A 284 1.76 -24.56 -5.78
C GLU A 284 0.52 -23.95 -5.13
N VAL A 285 0.71 -23.18 -4.05
CA VAL A 285 -0.35 -22.42 -3.38
C VAL A 285 -0.09 -20.94 -3.59
N VAL A 286 -1.07 -20.19 -4.08
CA VAL A 286 -0.96 -18.74 -4.33
C VAL A 286 -2.13 -18.02 -3.67
N LEU A 287 -1.84 -17.04 -2.83
CA LEU A 287 -2.82 -16.19 -2.17
C LEU A 287 -2.95 -14.86 -2.93
N TYR A 288 -4.17 -14.42 -3.17
CA TYR A 288 -4.48 -13.16 -3.85
C TYR A 288 -5.43 -12.28 -3.01
N HIS A 289 -5.34 -10.97 -3.19
CA HIS A 289 -6.21 -9.97 -2.54
C HIS A 289 -6.79 -8.99 -3.58
N ASN A 290 -8.06 -8.58 -3.43
CA ASN A 290 -8.77 -7.62 -4.32
C ASN A 290 -8.76 -7.99 -5.82
N SER A 291 -9.04 -9.27 -6.10
CA SER A 291 -9.43 -9.82 -7.40
C SER A 291 -8.88 -9.14 -8.67
N SER A 292 -7.67 -9.51 -9.08
CA SER A 292 -7.42 -9.68 -10.51
C SER A 292 -6.44 -10.81 -10.78
N GLY A 293 -6.91 -12.05 -10.61
CA GLY A 293 -6.43 -13.19 -11.41
C GLY A 293 -6.75 -13.04 -12.91
N ARG A 294 -6.96 -11.82 -13.43
CA ARG A 294 -7.20 -11.54 -14.85
C ARG A 294 -6.01 -11.96 -15.71
N ASP A 295 -4.80 -11.79 -15.18
CA ASP A 295 -3.57 -12.29 -15.79
C ASP A 295 -3.56 -13.82 -15.94
N ARG A 296 -4.44 -14.53 -15.20
CA ARG A 296 -4.68 -15.97 -15.25
C ARG A 296 -6.11 -16.36 -15.69
N GLY A 297 -6.86 -15.42 -16.26
CA GLY A 297 -8.18 -15.69 -16.86
C GLY A 297 -9.35 -15.85 -15.87
N LEU A 298 -9.20 -15.53 -14.58
CA LEU A 298 -10.30 -15.63 -13.60
C LEU A 298 -11.38 -14.56 -13.84
N LYS A 299 -12.64 -15.01 -13.92
CA LYS A 299 -13.82 -14.15 -14.09
C LYS A 299 -14.96 -14.62 -13.18
N PHE A 300 -15.77 -13.67 -12.72
CA PHE A 300 -17.00 -13.93 -11.96
C PHE A 300 -18.18 -13.40 -12.77
N LEU A 301 -18.65 -14.22 -13.72
CA LEU A 301 -19.68 -13.83 -14.68
C LEU A 301 -20.93 -14.67 -14.49
N SER A 302 -22.06 -13.98 -14.36
CA SER A 302 -23.35 -14.62 -14.32
C SER A 302 -23.77 -15.08 -15.72
N ASP A 303 -24.18 -16.34 -15.84
CA ASP A 303 -24.73 -16.93 -17.09
C ASP A 303 -26.16 -16.48 -17.41
N VAL A 304 -26.77 -15.65 -16.57
CA VAL A 304 -28.18 -15.21 -16.67
C VAL A 304 -28.47 -14.49 -17.99
N SER A 305 -27.48 -13.82 -18.59
CA SER A 305 -27.64 -13.16 -19.88
C SER A 305 -27.60 -14.13 -21.07
N GLU A 306 -26.98 -15.30 -20.89
CA GLU A 306 -26.83 -16.34 -21.91
C GLU A 306 -27.99 -17.34 -21.91
N LYS A 307 -28.71 -17.46 -20.78
CA LYS A 307 -29.89 -18.32 -20.66
C LYS A 307 -31.07 -17.84 -21.49
N ASP A 308 -31.72 -18.80 -22.15
CA ASP A 308 -33.01 -18.58 -22.80
C ASP A 308 -34.07 -18.17 -21.77
N ARG A 309 -35.03 -17.33 -22.21
CA ARG A 309 -36.05 -16.77 -21.31
C ARG A 309 -36.86 -17.85 -20.58
N GLU A 310 -37.03 -19.02 -21.20
CA GLU A 310 -37.80 -20.15 -20.67
C GLU A 310 -37.10 -20.86 -19.52
N ASP A 311 -35.76 -20.76 -19.46
CA ASP A 311 -34.91 -21.41 -18.46
C ASP A 311 -34.56 -20.48 -17.28
N LEU A 312 -34.95 -19.20 -17.36
CA LEU A 312 -34.76 -18.24 -16.28
C LEU A 312 -35.79 -18.43 -15.16
N SER A 313 -35.30 -18.54 -13.93
CA SER A 313 -36.13 -18.34 -12.74
C SER A 313 -36.71 -16.92 -12.70
N ARG A 314 -37.77 -16.72 -11.91
CA ARG A 314 -38.38 -15.39 -11.73
C ARG A 314 -37.38 -14.35 -11.23
N THR A 315 -36.42 -14.75 -10.40
CA THR A 315 -35.38 -13.86 -9.85
C THR A 315 -34.38 -13.47 -10.93
N GLU A 316 -33.90 -14.43 -11.73
CA GLU A 316 -32.98 -14.15 -12.83
C GLU A 316 -33.64 -13.30 -13.93
N LEU A 317 -34.93 -13.53 -14.19
CA LEU A 317 -35.72 -12.69 -15.10
C LEU A 317 -35.81 -11.24 -14.61
N ILE A 318 -36.06 -11.02 -13.31
CA ILE A 318 -36.12 -9.68 -12.70
C ILE A 318 -34.75 -9.00 -12.80
N GLN A 319 -33.65 -9.70 -12.52
CA GLN A 319 -32.30 -9.18 -12.68
C GLN A 319 -32.03 -8.77 -14.13
N ARG A 320 -32.33 -9.65 -15.09
CA ARG A 320 -32.12 -9.38 -16.52
C ARG A 320 -32.93 -8.19 -17.01
N GLU A 321 -34.20 -8.09 -16.64
CA GLU A 321 -35.06 -6.95 -17.02
C GLU A 321 -34.65 -5.65 -16.30
N SER A 322 -34.25 -5.72 -15.03
CA SER A 322 -33.74 -4.54 -14.30
C SER A 322 -32.50 -3.96 -14.98
N ARG A 323 -31.57 -4.82 -15.43
CA ARG A 323 -30.38 -4.41 -16.21
C ARG A 323 -30.78 -3.74 -17.53
N ARG A 324 -31.70 -4.33 -18.29
CA ARG A 324 -32.18 -3.72 -19.55
C ARG A 324 -32.78 -2.35 -19.31
N VAL A 325 -33.59 -2.19 -18.28
CA VAL A 325 -34.19 -0.90 -17.90
C VAL A 325 -33.09 0.10 -17.51
N ALA A 326 -32.09 -0.30 -16.72
CA ALA A 326 -30.98 0.55 -16.31
C ALA A 326 -30.11 1.01 -17.50
N ASN A 327 -29.66 0.09 -18.35
CA ASN A 327 -28.90 0.38 -19.58
C ASN A 327 -29.69 1.24 -20.59
N THR A 328 -31.02 1.17 -20.57
CA THR A 328 -31.88 2.04 -21.39
C THR A 328 -31.98 3.45 -20.80
N TYR A 329 -31.90 3.57 -19.47
CA TYR A 329 -32.14 4.82 -18.75
C TYR A 329 -30.87 5.67 -18.61
N PHE A 330 -29.72 5.04 -18.31
CA PHE A 330 -28.42 5.71 -18.23
C PHE A 330 -27.63 5.43 -19.51
N VAL A 331 -27.56 6.43 -20.39
CA VAL A 331 -27.06 6.26 -21.77
C VAL A 331 -25.53 6.31 -21.87
N ASP A 332 -24.88 6.84 -20.83
CA ASP A 332 -23.42 7.00 -20.76
C ASP A 332 -22.75 5.90 -19.90
N ASP A 333 -23.55 5.01 -19.28
CA ASP A 333 -23.07 3.94 -18.40
C ASP A 333 -23.41 2.55 -18.98
N GLU A 334 -22.43 1.66 -19.09
CA GLU A 334 -22.66 0.24 -19.42
C GLU A 334 -22.68 -0.59 -18.13
N PHE A 335 -23.85 -1.09 -17.74
CA PHE A 335 -23.99 -2.04 -16.64
C PHE A 335 -23.73 -3.47 -17.14
N SER A 336 -22.59 -4.05 -16.76
CA SER A 336 -22.17 -5.41 -17.12
C SER A 336 -22.79 -6.52 -16.25
N ASP A 337 -22.77 -7.77 -16.74
CA ASP A 337 -23.23 -8.98 -16.02
C ASP A 337 -22.25 -9.49 -14.96
N ALA A 338 -21.16 -8.76 -14.71
CA ALA A 338 -20.27 -9.06 -13.59
C ALA A 338 -21.08 -9.00 -12.29
N THR A 339 -21.17 -10.13 -11.59
CA THR A 339 -21.38 -10.09 -10.14
C THR A 339 -20.29 -9.18 -9.60
N GLY A 340 -20.66 -8.18 -8.80
CA GLY A 340 -19.81 -7.03 -8.45
C GLY A 340 -18.34 -7.40 -8.20
N ARG A 341 -17.43 -6.46 -8.52
CA ARG A 341 -15.98 -6.60 -8.32
C ARG A 341 -15.74 -7.20 -6.92
N PRO A 342 -15.15 -8.41 -6.82
CA PRO A 342 -15.11 -9.08 -5.53
C PRO A 342 -13.94 -8.56 -4.68
N ASP A 343 -14.25 -8.04 -3.49
CA ASP A 343 -13.30 -7.76 -2.41
C ASP A 343 -13.03 -9.08 -1.65
N VAL A 344 -12.40 -10.02 -2.36
CA VAL A 344 -12.18 -11.40 -1.89
C VAL A 344 -10.71 -11.75 -1.78
N ILE A 345 -10.42 -12.60 -0.82
CA ILE A 345 -9.14 -13.31 -0.71
C ILE A 345 -9.29 -14.64 -1.45
N VAL A 346 -8.39 -14.90 -2.40
CA VAL A 346 -8.40 -16.15 -3.19
C VAL A 346 -7.16 -16.95 -2.87
N LEU A 347 -7.34 -18.21 -2.49
CA LEU A 347 -6.27 -19.20 -2.48
C LEU A 347 -6.39 -20.04 -3.76
N GLU A 348 -5.39 -20.04 -4.63
CA GLU A 348 -5.28 -20.99 -5.74
C GLU A 348 -4.31 -22.09 -5.33
N VAL A 349 -4.75 -23.34 -5.41
CA VAL A 349 -3.92 -24.52 -5.16
C VAL A 349 -3.79 -25.27 -6.48
N THR A 350 -2.58 -25.43 -6.99
CA THR A 350 -2.27 -26.18 -8.21
C THR A 350 -1.45 -27.39 -7.87
N SER A 351 -1.94 -28.61 -8.11
CA SER A 351 -1.20 -29.86 -7.84
C SER A 351 -1.31 -30.83 -9.01
N ASP A 352 -0.16 -31.21 -9.60
CA ASP A 352 0.09 -32.23 -10.64
C ASP A 352 -0.79 -32.28 -11.91
N ASP A 353 -1.95 -31.60 -11.95
CA ASP A 353 -2.87 -31.31 -13.07
C ASP A 353 -4.25 -30.75 -12.58
N ARG A 354 -4.43 -30.55 -11.27
CA ARG A 354 -5.67 -30.02 -10.67
C ARG A 354 -5.46 -28.62 -10.13
N ARG A 355 -6.46 -27.77 -10.32
CA ARG A 355 -6.55 -26.45 -9.70
C ARG A 355 -7.78 -26.39 -8.82
N GLU A 356 -7.57 -26.05 -7.57
CA GLU A 356 -8.63 -25.82 -6.58
C GLU A 356 -8.56 -24.37 -6.12
N TYR A 357 -9.72 -23.80 -5.78
CA TYR A 357 -9.82 -22.42 -5.33
C TYR A 357 -10.54 -22.34 -3.99
N LEU A 358 -9.99 -21.57 -3.06
CA LEU A 358 -10.67 -21.12 -1.85
C LEU A 358 -11.02 -19.65 -2.00
N ILE A 359 -12.31 -19.32 -2.02
CA ILE A 359 -12.80 -17.94 -2.12
C ILE A 359 -13.24 -17.49 -0.73
N THR A 360 -12.68 -16.39 -0.25
CA THR A 360 -13.04 -15.81 1.05
C THR A 360 -13.65 -14.44 0.90
N GLU A 361 -14.84 -14.28 1.47
CA GLU A 361 -15.49 -12.99 1.70
C GLU A 361 -15.26 -12.56 3.15
N VAL A 362 -15.02 -11.26 3.37
CA VAL A 362 -14.83 -10.70 4.71
C VAL A 362 -15.90 -9.66 4.99
N LYS A 363 -16.59 -9.79 6.13
CA LYS A 363 -17.57 -8.80 6.60
C LYS A 363 -17.26 -8.37 8.02
N ASN A 364 -16.86 -7.12 8.21
CA ASN A 364 -16.65 -6.55 9.53
C ASN A 364 -17.97 -6.17 10.23
N SER A 365 -18.83 -7.17 10.48
CA SER A 365 -20.16 -6.94 11.05
C SER A 365 -20.68 -8.10 11.88
N THR A 366 -21.41 -7.77 12.94
CA THR A 366 -22.24 -8.73 13.72
C THR A 366 -23.71 -8.74 13.28
N ARG A 367 -24.11 -7.90 12.31
CA ARG A 367 -25.52 -7.77 11.90
C ARG A 367 -25.96 -8.98 11.05
N PRO A 368 -27.03 -9.69 11.43
CA PRO A 368 -27.50 -10.85 10.68
C PRO A 368 -27.81 -10.58 9.20
N GLU A 369 -28.31 -9.38 8.88
CA GLU A 369 -28.60 -8.98 7.50
C GLU A 369 -27.33 -8.86 6.66
N THR A 370 -26.28 -8.26 7.20
CA THR A 370 -24.97 -8.13 6.53
C THR A 370 -24.32 -9.49 6.35
N ILE A 371 -24.35 -10.34 7.37
CA ILE A 371 -23.81 -11.71 7.31
C ILE A 371 -24.56 -12.53 6.26
N ARG A 372 -25.89 -12.44 6.22
CA ARG A 372 -26.71 -13.09 5.18
C ARG A 372 -26.37 -12.57 3.77
N GLY A 373 -26.05 -11.28 3.63
CA GLY A 373 -25.51 -10.70 2.41
C GLY A 373 -24.19 -11.37 2.00
N GLY A 374 -23.22 -11.42 2.91
CA GLY A 374 -21.93 -12.09 2.67
C GLY A 374 -22.04 -13.57 2.33
N ILE A 375 -22.98 -14.31 2.95
CA ILE A 375 -23.27 -15.72 2.58
C ILE A 375 -23.69 -15.82 1.12
N LYS A 376 -24.60 -14.92 0.69
CA LYS A 376 -25.08 -14.89 -0.69
C LYS A 376 -23.95 -14.55 -1.66
N GLU A 377 -23.16 -13.53 -1.35
CA GLU A 377 -22.02 -13.09 -2.16
C GLU A 377 -20.99 -14.20 -2.33
N THR A 378 -20.59 -14.86 -1.23
CA THR A 378 -19.64 -16.00 -1.27
C THR A 378 -20.14 -17.13 -2.17
N LEU A 379 -21.42 -17.49 -2.07
CA LEU A 379 -22.03 -18.52 -2.92
C LEU A 379 -22.12 -18.09 -4.38
N GLU A 380 -22.41 -16.82 -4.65
CA GLU A 380 -22.41 -16.26 -6.01
C GLU A 380 -21.01 -16.30 -6.60
N TYR A 381 -19.96 -15.96 -5.85
CA TYR A 381 -18.58 -16.05 -6.34
C TYR A 381 -18.19 -17.47 -6.68
N LEU A 382 -18.54 -18.47 -5.86
CA LEU A 382 -18.27 -19.86 -6.18
C LEU A 382 -19.02 -20.35 -7.42
N ALA A 383 -20.32 -20.06 -7.51
CA ALA A 383 -21.16 -20.50 -8.62
C ALA A 383 -20.74 -19.89 -9.96
N PHE A 384 -20.18 -18.68 -9.93
CA PHE A 384 -19.81 -17.94 -11.14
C PHE A 384 -18.31 -17.88 -11.37
N LEU A 385 -17.51 -18.59 -10.57
CA LEU A 385 -16.06 -18.67 -10.76
C LEU A 385 -15.76 -19.38 -12.07
N GLN A 386 -15.16 -18.63 -13.00
CA GLN A 386 -14.70 -19.13 -14.29
C GLN A 386 -13.19 -18.98 -14.41
N GLN A 387 -12.58 -19.97 -15.04
CA GLN A 387 -11.20 -19.94 -15.51
C GLN A 387 -11.21 -20.25 -17.00
N ASP A 388 -10.55 -19.40 -17.80
CA ASP A 388 -10.48 -19.57 -19.27
C ASP A 388 -11.86 -19.81 -19.91
N GLU A 389 -12.87 -19.05 -19.44
CA GLU A 389 -14.27 -19.10 -19.91
C GLU A 389 -15.03 -20.40 -19.61
N THR A 390 -14.49 -21.23 -18.70
CA THR A 390 -15.15 -22.44 -18.21
C THR A 390 -15.41 -22.32 -16.71
N PHE A 391 -16.56 -22.79 -16.23
CA PHE A 391 -16.85 -22.84 -14.79
C PHE A 391 -15.86 -23.76 -14.08
N VAL A 392 -15.31 -23.27 -12.97
CA VAL A 392 -14.43 -24.07 -12.10
C VAL A 392 -15.25 -25.14 -11.37
N TYR A 393 -16.46 -24.80 -10.93
CA TYR A 393 -17.37 -25.70 -10.23
C TYR A 393 -18.69 -25.86 -11.01
N ASP A 394 -18.91 -27.03 -11.62
CA ASP A 394 -20.06 -27.28 -12.49
C ASP A 394 -21.16 -28.12 -11.77
N ASP A 395 -20.78 -29.21 -11.10
CA ASP A 395 -21.67 -29.97 -10.22
C ASP A 395 -20.88 -30.68 -9.09
N PRO A 396 -21.05 -30.30 -7.81
CA PRO A 396 -21.90 -29.21 -7.33
C PRO A 396 -21.32 -27.82 -7.63
N ALA A 397 -22.21 -26.86 -7.93
CA ALA A 397 -21.85 -25.48 -8.29
C ALA A 397 -21.12 -24.65 -7.20
N PHE A 398 -20.85 -25.23 -6.03
CA PHE A 398 -20.18 -24.56 -4.91
C PHE A 398 -18.90 -25.31 -4.46
N GLY A 399 -18.40 -26.22 -5.29
CA GLY A 399 -17.27 -27.09 -4.94
C GLY A 399 -17.61 -28.12 -3.84
N ALA A 400 -16.59 -28.64 -3.17
CA ALA A 400 -16.72 -29.70 -2.16
C ALA A 400 -17.40 -29.24 -0.84
N GLY A 401 -17.84 -27.98 -0.76
CA GLY A 401 -18.38 -27.37 0.45
C GLY A 401 -17.33 -26.76 1.39
N TRP A 402 -16.06 -26.80 0.99
CA TRP A 402 -14.92 -26.20 1.69
C TRP A 402 -14.28 -25.05 0.90
N ASN A 403 -14.64 -24.89 -0.37
CA ASN A 403 -14.06 -23.94 -1.31
C ASN A 403 -14.51 -22.48 -1.07
N GLY A 404 -15.47 -22.22 -0.19
CA GLY A 404 -15.90 -20.87 0.19
C GLY A 404 -15.81 -20.63 1.69
N VAL A 405 -15.29 -19.47 2.06
CA VAL A 405 -15.20 -19.01 3.45
C VAL A 405 -15.84 -17.62 3.57
N LEU A 406 -16.65 -17.42 4.60
CA LEU A 406 -17.10 -16.11 5.02
C LEU A 406 -16.51 -15.84 6.41
N VAL A 407 -15.78 -14.74 6.55
CA VAL A 407 -15.22 -14.31 7.83
C VAL A 407 -16.02 -13.13 8.38
N VAL A 408 -16.45 -13.24 9.64
CA VAL A 408 -17.30 -12.24 10.31
C VAL A 408 -16.75 -11.84 11.67
N GLN A 409 -17.25 -10.73 12.23
CA GLN A 409 -16.98 -10.38 13.62
C GLN A 409 -17.54 -11.44 14.59
N ASP A 410 -16.94 -11.52 15.78
CA ASP A 410 -17.43 -12.41 16.83
C ASP A 410 -18.86 -12.04 17.25
N LEU A 411 -19.74 -13.04 17.19
CA LEU A 411 -21.14 -12.92 17.55
C LEU A 411 -21.33 -13.26 19.03
N GLU A 412 -21.16 -12.24 19.88
CA GLU A 412 -21.46 -12.36 21.31
C GLU A 412 -22.92 -12.79 21.51
N ASP A 413 -23.13 -13.77 22.40
CA ASP A 413 -24.44 -14.31 22.80
C ASP A 413 -25.28 -15.04 21.71
N THR A 414 -24.71 -15.31 20.53
CA THR A 414 -25.40 -16.06 19.48
C THR A 414 -24.82 -17.46 19.32
N LYS A 415 -25.67 -18.50 19.40
CA LYS A 415 -25.25 -19.87 19.10
C LYS A 415 -25.10 -20.06 17.59
N THR A 416 -23.89 -20.36 17.14
CA THR A 416 -23.57 -20.67 15.75
C THR A 416 -23.37 -22.18 15.54
N ALA A 417 -23.51 -22.64 14.30
CA ALA A 417 -23.26 -24.03 13.94
C ALA A 417 -21.75 -24.32 13.90
N SER A 418 -21.35 -25.52 14.31
CA SER A 418 -19.95 -25.94 14.21
C SER A 418 -19.49 -26.07 12.75
N LEU A 419 -18.18 -26.01 12.51
CA LEU A 419 -17.59 -26.04 11.16
C LEU A 419 -18.09 -27.23 10.32
N ASP A 420 -18.22 -28.41 10.94
CA ASP A 420 -18.66 -29.65 10.28
C ASP A 420 -20.15 -29.69 9.97
N GLU A 421 -20.97 -28.91 10.68
CA GLU A 421 -22.42 -28.83 10.47
C GLU A 421 -22.80 -27.84 9.35
N GLN A 422 -21.87 -26.95 8.97
CA GLN A 422 -22.07 -25.95 7.94
C GLN A 422 -22.05 -26.60 6.55
N ARG A 423 -22.87 -26.07 5.63
CA ARG A 423 -23.04 -26.61 4.27
C ARG A 423 -22.63 -25.58 3.23
N SER A 424 -22.08 -26.07 2.12
CA SER A 424 -21.67 -25.31 0.93
C SER A 424 -20.51 -24.33 1.13
N ILE A 425 -20.48 -23.58 2.24
CA ILE A 425 -19.38 -22.70 2.63
C ILE A 425 -19.06 -22.88 4.11
N ARG A 426 -17.93 -22.32 4.54
CA ARG A 426 -17.52 -22.19 5.93
C ARG A 426 -17.72 -20.77 6.40
N ILE A 427 -18.19 -20.59 7.61
CA ILE A 427 -18.33 -19.30 8.27
C ILE A 427 -17.47 -19.35 9.53
N LEU A 428 -16.48 -18.47 9.58
CA LEU A 428 -15.56 -18.34 10.69
C LEU A 428 -15.75 -16.97 11.36
N GLN A 429 -15.78 -16.95 12.68
CA GLN A 429 -15.67 -15.71 13.43
C GLN A 429 -14.20 -15.30 13.56
N ALA A 430 -13.94 -14.00 13.76
CA ALA A 430 -12.59 -13.44 13.88
C ALA A 430 -11.67 -14.21 14.85
N SER A 431 -12.19 -14.54 16.03
CA SER A 431 -11.47 -15.29 17.07
C SER A 431 -11.25 -16.77 16.75
N GLU A 432 -11.95 -17.30 15.74
CA GLU A 432 -11.86 -18.69 15.33
C GLU A 432 -10.83 -18.93 14.23
N LEU A 433 -10.36 -17.86 13.56
CA LEU A 433 -9.44 -17.95 12.43
C LEU A 433 -8.16 -18.68 12.81
N GLU A 434 -7.49 -18.23 13.87
CA GLU A 434 -6.21 -18.82 14.31
C GLU A 434 -6.32 -20.33 14.56
N ALA A 435 -7.42 -20.78 15.15
CA ALA A 435 -7.59 -22.19 15.52
C ALA A 435 -8.18 -23.07 14.41
N LYS A 436 -8.91 -22.51 13.44
CA LYS A 436 -9.71 -23.29 12.47
C LYS A 436 -9.32 -23.07 11.02
N LEU A 437 -8.59 -22.00 10.69
CA LEU A 437 -8.28 -21.68 9.31
C LEU A 437 -7.38 -22.72 8.65
N SER A 438 -6.36 -23.20 9.37
CA SER A 438 -5.49 -24.30 8.91
C SER A 438 -6.30 -25.54 8.52
N THR A 439 -7.30 -25.91 9.33
CA THR A 439 -8.21 -27.03 9.01
C THR A 439 -9.03 -26.78 7.75
N VAL A 440 -9.41 -25.54 7.45
CA VAL A 440 -10.14 -25.22 6.21
C VAL A 440 -9.20 -25.31 5.01
N VAL A 441 -8.00 -24.74 5.11
CA VAL A 441 -6.98 -24.78 4.05
C VAL A 441 -6.58 -26.23 3.74
N ASP A 442 -6.33 -27.05 4.76
CA ASP A 442 -6.01 -28.49 4.65
C ASP A 442 -7.05 -29.32 3.91
N ARG A 443 -8.31 -28.85 3.85
CA ARG A 443 -9.40 -29.56 3.15
C ARG A 443 -9.46 -29.24 1.66
N VAL A 444 -8.76 -28.19 1.24
CA VAL A 444 -8.71 -27.69 -0.13
C VAL A 444 -7.36 -28.02 -0.79
N LEU A 445 -6.29 -28.14 0.00
CA LEU A 445 -5.04 -28.81 -0.39
C LEU A 445 -5.27 -30.29 -0.68
#